data_AF-A0A432UZD5-F1
#
_entry.id   AF-A0A432UZD5-F1
#
_cell.length_a   1.000
_cell.length_b   1.000
_cell.length_c   1.000
_cell.angle_alpha   90.00
_cell.angle_beta   90.00
_cell.angle_gamma   90.00
#
_symmetry.space_group_name_H-M   'P 1'
#
loop_
_entity.id
_entity.type
_entity.pdbx_description
1 polymer ?
#
loop_
_entity_poly.entity_id
_entity_poly.type
_entity_poly.pdbx_seq_one_letter_code
_entity_poly.pdbx_strand_id
1 'polypeptide(L)'
;MQGMSERQYAAHAGVSRGAVQKAKLAGRLVLHSDGSIDAQGSDTRRAALTDPARQRPSLPRPRLKPVPEAAVAAVGETLREQGLSAPAVGSSTTFLQARTANEVLKAQERRLKLQKLKGELVSLDRARILLFRLARQERDAWVNWPGRVAALLAAELGVDAAVMHRALESHVRAHLGELADVRTDFK
;
A
#
# COMPACT_ATOMS: atom_id res chain seq x y z
N MET A 1 -47.88 0.60 -46.00
CA MET A 1 -46.71 1.37 -45.54
C MET A 1 -45.73 0.39 -44.92
N GLN A 2 -44.43 0.44 -45.24
CA GLN A 2 -43.42 -0.48 -44.70
C GLN A 2 -42.99 -0.02 -43.30
N GLY A 3 -43.41 -0.72 -42.25
CA GLY A 3 -42.88 -0.46 -40.91
C GLY A 3 -41.49 -1.07 -40.69
N MET A 4 -40.75 -0.51 -39.73
CA MET A 4 -39.39 -0.92 -39.42
C MET A 4 -39.34 -1.99 -38.34
N SER A 5 -38.36 -2.89 -38.43
CA SER A 5 -37.99 -3.76 -37.31
C SER A 5 -37.31 -2.96 -36.18
N GLU A 6 -37.30 -3.50 -34.96
CA GLU A 6 -36.66 -2.87 -33.80
C GLU A 6 -35.18 -2.52 -34.03
N ARG A 7 -34.46 -3.34 -34.80
CA ARG A 7 -33.05 -3.11 -35.14
C ARG A 7 -32.88 -1.97 -36.14
N GLN A 8 -33.73 -1.92 -37.16
CA GLN A 8 -33.71 -0.86 -38.17
C GLN A 8 -34.10 0.48 -37.55
N TYR A 9 -35.14 0.50 -36.71
CA TYR A 9 -35.55 1.70 -36.00
C TYR A 9 -34.52 2.17 -34.96
N ALA A 10 -33.82 1.25 -34.29
CA ALA A 10 -32.70 1.59 -33.40
C ALA A 10 -31.56 2.32 -34.14
N ALA A 11 -31.20 1.83 -35.33
CA ALA A 11 -30.21 2.47 -36.20
C ALA A 11 -30.70 3.84 -36.70
N HIS A 12 -31.98 3.93 -37.11
CA HIS A 12 -32.60 5.18 -37.55
C HIS A 12 -32.59 6.26 -36.45
N ALA A 13 -33.01 5.91 -35.23
CA ALA A 13 -33.16 6.83 -34.12
C ALA A 13 -31.86 7.04 -33.31
N GLY A 14 -30.73 6.43 -33.71
CA GLY A 14 -29.44 6.55 -33.02
C GLY A 14 -29.43 6.04 -31.57
N VAL A 15 -30.31 5.08 -31.24
CA VAL A 15 -30.46 4.52 -29.89
C VAL A 15 -30.17 3.03 -29.88
N SER A 16 -29.85 2.47 -28.71
CA SER A 16 -29.62 1.03 -28.59
C SER A 16 -30.91 0.23 -28.80
N ARG A 17 -30.80 -1.00 -29.33
CA ARG A 17 -31.95 -1.91 -29.50
C ARG A 17 -32.70 -2.13 -28.17
N GLY A 18 -31.98 -2.26 -27.06
CA GLY A 18 -32.60 -2.41 -25.73
C GLY A 18 -33.43 -1.19 -25.32
N ALA A 19 -33.00 0.02 -25.71
CA ALA A 19 -33.79 1.24 -25.50
C ALA A 19 -35.07 1.25 -26.34
N VAL A 20 -35.00 0.78 -27.60
CA VAL A 20 -36.18 0.61 -28.47
C VAL A 20 -37.14 -0.42 -27.88
N GLN A 21 -36.65 -1.58 -27.42
CA GLN A 21 -37.48 -2.61 -26.80
C GLN A 21 -38.17 -2.11 -25.53
N LYS A 22 -37.45 -1.37 -24.68
CA LYS A 22 -38.03 -0.74 -23.49
C LYS A 22 -39.07 0.32 -23.84
N ALA A 23 -38.85 1.11 -24.88
CA ALA A 23 -39.81 2.11 -25.35
C ALA A 23 -41.07 1.45 -25.93
N LYS A 24 -40.92 0.34 -26.66
CA LYS A 24 -42.03 -0.48 -27.17
C LYS A 24 -42.87 -1.06 -26.03
N LEU A 25 -42.24 -1.70 -25.04
CA LEU A 25 -42.92 -2.23 -23.85
C LEU A 25 -43.62 -1.14 -23.02
N ALA A 26 -43.05 0.05 -22.97
CA ALA A 26 -43.65 1.20 -22.28
C ALA A 26 -44.72 1.93 -23.10
N GLY A 27 -45.09 1.44 -24.29
CA GLY A 27 -46.12 2.05 -25.16
C GLY A 27 -45.72 3.40 -25.77
N ARG A 28 -44.42 3.73 -25.81
CA ARG A 28 -43.91 5.04 -26.25
C ARG A 28 -43.57 5.11 -27.74
N LEU A 29 -43.76 4.02 -28.47
CA LEU A 29 -43.59 3.94 -29.93
C LEU A 29 -44.95 3.82 -30.60
N VAL A 30 -45.05 4.27 -31.86
CA VAL A 30 -46.21 4.03 -32.71
C VAL A 30 -45.95 2.77 -33.50
N LEU A 31 -46.88 1.82 -33.42
CA LEU A 31 -46.82 0.55 -34.14
C LEU A 31 -47.94 0.51 -35.18
N HIS A 32 -47.67 -0.09 -36.33
CA HIS A 32 -48.70 -0.46 -37.28
C HIS A 32 -49.50 -1.68 -36.80
N SER A 33 -50.60 -2.01 -37.47
CA SER A 33 -51.48 -3.14 -37.12
C SER A 33 -50.79 -4.50 -37.18
N ASP A 34 -49.71 -4.62 -37.96
CA ASP A 34 -48.84 -5.81 -38.07
C ASP A 34 -47.74 -5.87 -36.99
N GLY A 35 -47.70 -4.88 -36.08
CA GLY A 35 -46.72 -4.78 -34.99
C GLY A 35 -45.35 -4.24 -35.39
N SER A 36 -45.18 -3.83 -36.65
CA SER A 36 -43.98 -3.13 -37.11
C SER A 36 -43.95 -1.67 -36.63
N ILE A 37 -42.77 -1.06 -36.52
CA ILE A 37 -42.62 0.29 -35.97
C ILE A 37 -42.87 1.32 -37.06
N ASP A 38 -43.82 2.22 -36.83
CA ASP A 38 -43.98 3.44 -37.62
C ASP A 38 -42.87 4.42 -37.20
N ALA A 39 -41.88 4.62 -38.07
CA ALA A 39 -40.73 5.46 -37.79
C ALA A 39 -41.13 6.93 -37.57
N GLN A 40 -41.95 7.49 -38.46
CA GLN A 40 -42.36 8.89 -38.38
C GLN A 40 -43.26 9.14 -37.17
N GLY A 41 -44.25 8.27 -36.94
CA GLY A 41 -45.11 8.35 -35.77
C GLY A 41 -44.35 8.17 -34.46
N SER A 42 -43.36 7.28 -34.42
CA SER A 42 -42.53 7.05 -33.23
C SER A 42 -41.58 8.21 -32.95
N ASP A 43 -41.00 8.83 -33.98
CA ASP A 43 -40.08 9.96 -33.81
C ASP A 43 -40.81 11.22 -33.35
N THR A 44 -41.98 11.51 -33.93
CA THR A 44 -42.84 12.62 -33.48
C THR A 44 -43.29 12.43 -32.04
N ARG A 45 -43.75 11.22 -31.67
CA ARG A 45 -44.12 10.89 -30.29
C ARG A 45 -42.95 11.01 -29.32
N ARG A 46 -41.75 10.56 -29.72
CA ARG A 46 -40.53 10.72 -28.91
C ARG A 46 -40.14 12.18 -28.74
N ALA A 47 -40.18 12.98 -29.81
CA ALA A 47 -39.87 14.40 -29.73
C ALA A 47 -40.84 15.13 -28.77
N ALA A 48 -42.14 14.83 -28.85
CA ALA A 48 -43.15 15.42 -27.96
C ALA A 48 -42.99 15.02 -26.47
N LEU A 49 -42.50 13.81 -26.20
CA LEU A 49 -42.31 13.29 -24.83
C LEU A 49 -40.92 13.57 -24.25
N THR A 50 -40.00 14.13 -25.04
CA THR A 50 -38.62 14.38 -24.59
C THR A 50 -38.53 15.76 -23.94
N ASP A 51 -38.41 15.78 -22.62
CA ASP A 51 -38.12 17.00 -21.86
C ASP A 51 -36.65 17.42 -22.07
N PRO A 52 -36.37 18.59 -22.68
CA PRO A 52 -35.01 19.08 -22.93
C PRO A 52 -34.22 19.30 -21.64
N ALA A 53 -34.86 19.61 -20.51
CA ALA A 53 -34.19 19.80 -19.22
C ALA A 53 -33.77 18.47 -18.56
N ARG A 54 -34.37 17.34 -18.97
CA ARG A 54 -34.00 15.99 -18.51
C ARG A 54 -33.06 15.27 -19.45
N GLN A 55 -32.68 15.87 -20.56
CA GLN A 55 -31.63 15.33 -21.41
C GLN A 55 -30.30 15.44 -20.66
N ARG A 56 -29.71 14.30 -20.29
CA ARG A 56 -28.33 14.29 -19.81
C ARG A 56 -27.43 14.64 -20.99
N PRO A 57 -26.57 15.67 -20.90
CA PRO A 57 -25.55 15.86 -21.90
C PRO A 57 -24.75 14.57 -22.01
N SER A 58 -24.57 14.06 -23.23
CA SER A 58 -23.70 12.94 -23.52
C SER A 58 -22.26 13.40 -23.36
N LEU A 59 -21.84 13.68 -22.12
CA LEU A 59 -20.45 13.87 -21.80
C LEU A 59 -19.75 12.55 -22.15
N PRO A 60 -18.69 12.57 -22.99
CA PRO A 60 -17.91 11.38 -23.23
C PRO A 60 -17.46 10.86 -21.87
N ARG A 61 -17.81 9.61 -21.54
CA ARG A 61 -17.31 8.97 -20.31
C ARG A 61 -15.79 9.14 -20.31
N PRO A 62 -15.19 9.72 -19.26
CA PRO A 62 -13.75 9.82 -19.19
C PRO A 62 -13.18 8.42 -19.41
N ARG A 63 -12.32 8.25 -20.42
CA ARG A 63 -11.57 7.00 -20.58
C ARG A 63 -10.70 6.87 -19.34
N LEU A 64 -11.14 6.05 -18.38
CA LEU A 64 -10.37 5.74 -17.18
C LEU A 64 -9.02 5.19 -17.66
N LYS A 65 -7.94 5.86 -17.27
CA LYS A 65 -6.59 5.39 -17.60
C LYS A 65 -6.44 3.98 -17.03
N PRO A 66 -5.93 3.01 -17.81
CA PRO A 66 -5.61 1.69 -17.28
C PRO A 66 -4.72 1.83 -16.05
N VAL A 67 -5.08 1.12 -14.97
CA VAL A 67 -4.24 1.06 -13.77
C VAL A 67 -2.90 0.43 -14.16
N PRO A 68 -1.75 1.00 -13.75
CA PRO A 68 -0.44 0.42 -14.06
C PRO A 68 -0.33 -1.02 -13.56
N GLU A 69 0.24 -1.89 -14.38
CA GLU A 69 0.44 -3.31 -14.06
C GLU A 69 1.29 -3.51 -12.80
N ALA A 70 2.24 -2.61 -12.53
CA ALA A 70 3.03 -2.61 -11.29
C ALA A 70 2.16 -2.44 -10.02
N ALA A 71 1.11 -1.62 -10.07
CA ALA A 71 0.21 -1.43 -8.93
C ALA A 71 -0.67 -2.67 -8.70
N VAL A 72 -1.05 -3.35 -9.78
CA VAL A 72 -1.77 -4.64 -9.76
C VAL A 72 -0.88 -5.75 -9.18
N ALA A 73 0.38 -5.81 -9.59
CA ALA A 73 1.35 -6.78 -9.07
C ALA A 73 1.60 -6.61 -7.57
N ALA A 74 1.79 -5.37 -7.10
CA ALA A 74 1.97 -5.08 -5.67
C ALA A 74 0.75 -5.49 -4.82
N VAL A 75 -0.47 -5.26 -5.32
CA VAL A 75 -1.69 -5.75 -4.69
C VAL A 75 -1.72 -7.29 -4.64
N GLY A 76 -1.34 -7.97 -5.71
CA GLY A 76 -1.25 -9.42 -5.75
C GLY A 76 -0.21 -10.00 -4.78
N GLU A 77 0.94 -9.35 -4.63
CA GLU A 77 2.00 -9.76 -3.69
C GLU A 77 1.53 -9.63 -2.23
N THR A 78 0.95 -8.48 -1.85
CA THR A 78 0.40 -8.26 -0.50
C THR A 78 -0.70 -9.25 -0.13
N LEU A 79 -1.53 -9.68 -1.10
CA LEU A 79 -2.54 -10.72 -0.87
C LEU A 79 -1.90 -12.10 -0.66
N ARG A 80 -0.86 -12.46 -1.44
CA ARG A 80 -0.15 -13.74 -1.27
C ARG A 80 0.58 -13.84 0.06
N GLU A 81 1.26 -12.78 0.49
CA GLU A 81 1.96 -12.72 1.79
C GLU A 81 1.02 -12.98 2.98
N GLN A 82 -0.27 -12.69 2.82
CA GLN A 82 -1.29 -12.88 3.85
C GLN A 82 -2.11 -14.16 3.65
N GLY A 83 -1.70 -15.06 2.74
CA GLY A 83 -2.39 -16.32 2.45
C GLY A 83 -3.73 -16.15 1.72
N LEU A 84 -4.00 -14.98 1.15
CA LEU A 84 -5.20 -14.69 0.38
C LEU A 84 -4.98 -14.97 -1.11
N SER A 85 -6.03 -15.42 -1.80
CA SER A 85 -5.96 -15.75 -3.22
C SER A 85 -5.69 -14.49 -4.05
N ALA A 86 -4.48 -14.38 -4.59
CA ALA A 86 -4.11 -13.31 -5.51
C ALA A 86 -4.38 -13.74 -6.97
N PRO A 87 -4.83 -12.82 -7.83
CA PRO A 87 -5.05 -13.14 -9.24
C PRO A 87 -3.75 -13.62 -9.91
N ALA A 88 -3.92 -14.50 -10.91
CA ALA A 88 -2.83 -14.94 -11.77
C ALA A 88 -2.22 -13.75 -12.52
N VAL A 89 -0.91 -13.79 -12.74
CA VAL A 89 -0.18 -12.78 -13.53
C VAL A 89 -0.86 -12.66 -14.91
N GLY A 90 -1.24 -11.43 -15.28
CA GLY A 90 -1.97 -11.14 -16.53
C GLY A 90 -3.51 -11.05 -16.41
N SER A 91 -4.11 -11.31 -15.25
CA SER A 91 -5.52 -11.03 -14.99
C SER A 91 -5.70 -9.61 -14.44
N SER A 92 -6.59 -8.82 -15.04
CA SER A 92 -6.92 -7.48 -14.53
C SER A 92 -7.39 -7.59 -13.09
N THR A 93 -6.71 -6.91 -12.14
CA THR A 93 -7.16 -6.87 -10.75
C THR A 93 -8.57 -6.29 -10.72
N THR A 94 -9.53 -7.10 -10.25
CA THR A 94 -10.91 -6.66 -10.16
C THR A 94 -11.00 -5.57 -9.10
N PHE A 95 -11.85 -4.56 -9.29
CA PHE A 95 -12.07 -3.47 -8.32
C PHE A 95 -12.25 -3.98 -6.88
N LEU A 96 -12.94 -5.12 -6.71
CA LEU A 96 -13.11 -5.78 -5.41
C LEU A 96 -11.78 -6.20 -4.77
N GLN A 97 -10.85 -6.77 -5.55
CA GLN A 97 -9.53 -7.19 -5.07
C GLN A 97 -8.68 -5.97 -4.67
N ALA A 98 -8.70 -4.91 -5.48
CA ALA A 98 -8.02 -3.66 -5.15
C ALA A 98 -8.57 -3.04 -3.85
N ARG A 99 -9.89 -3.10 -3.65
CA ARG A 99 -10.54 -2.65 -2.42
C ARG A 99 -10.12 -3.50 -1.22
N THR A 100 -10.13 -4.83 -1.35
CA THR A 100 -9.70 -5.74 -0.29
C THR A 100 -8.26 -5.49 0.12
N ALA A 101 -7.33 -5.38 -0.84
CA ALA A 101 -5.93 -5.11 -0.54
C ALA A 101 -5.72 -3.75 0.12
N ASN A 102 -6.45 -2.71 -0.30
CA ASN A 102 -6.38 -1.40 0.34
C ASN A 102 -6.85 -1.46 1.81
N GLU A 103 -7.91 -2.20 2.11
CA GLU A 103 -8.38 -2.37 3.50
C GLU A 103 -7.41 -3.20 4.35
N VAL A 104 -6.77 -4.23 3.78
CA VAL A 104 -5.70 -4.98 4.45
C VAL A 104 -4.53 -4.06 4.79
N LEU A 105 -4.06 -3.25 3.84
CA LEU A 105 -2.96 -2.30 4.06
C LEU A 105 -3.31 -1.26 5.13
N LYS A 106 -4.55 -0.72 5.11
CA LYS A 106 -5.02 0.19 6.17
C LYS A 106 -5.05 -0.50 7.54
N ALA A 107 -5.48 -1.76 7.61
CA ALA A 107 -5.48 -2.52 8.86
C ALA A 107 -4.05 -2.72 9.40
N GLN A 108 -3.09 -3.03 8.53
CA GLN A 108 -1.68 -3.16 8.89
C GLN A 108 -1.08 -1.84 9.38
N GLU A 109 -1.36 -0.73 8.69
CA GLU A 109 -0.92 0.59 9.11
C GLU A 109 -1.45 0.95 10.51
N ARG A 110 -2.74 0.69 10.77
CA ARG A 110 -3.35 0.91 12.08
C ARG A 110 -2.74 0.02 13.16
N ARG A 111 -2.47 -1.26 12.85
CA ARG A 111 -1.80 -2.18 13.76
C ARG A 111 -0.40 -1.66 14.13
N LEU A 112 0.41 -1.28 13.15
CA LEU A 112 1.76 -0.78 13.38
C LEU A 112 1.76 0.55 14.14
N LYS A 113 0.80 1.45 13.87
CA LYS A 113 0.58 2.67 14.66
C LYS A 113 0.24 2.35 16.12
N LEU A 114 -0.64 1.39 16.35
CA LEU A 114 -1.04 0.96 17.69
C LEU A 114 0.15 0.34 18.45
N GLN A 115 0.96 -0.51 17.80
CA GLN A 115 2.17 -1.07 18.40
C GLN A 115 3.20 0.02 18.76
N LYS A 116 3.38 1.02 17.89
CA LYS A 116 4.22 2.20 18.19
C LYS A 116 3.71 2.98 19.40
N LEU A 117 2.40 3.26 19.48
CA LEU A 117 1.79 3.99 20.60
C LEU A 117 1.87 3.22 21.92
N LYS A 118 1.77 1.90 21.88
CA LYS A 118 1.98 1.03 23.05
C LYS A 118 3.45 0.93 23.48
N GLY A 119 4.39 1.40 22.66
CA GLY A 119 5.82 1.27 22.93
C GLY A 119 6.40 -0.11 22.62
N GLU A 120 5.69 -0.95 21.85
CA GLU A 120 6.17 -2.28 21.46
C GLU A 120 7.25 -2.22 20.36
N LEU A 121 7.37 -1.08 19.66
CA LEU A 121 8.31 -0.89 18.56
C LEU A 121 9.30 0.25 18.87
N VAL A 122 10.58 0.00 18.60
CA VAL A 122 11.66 0.98 18.74
C VAL A 122 12.27 1.27 17.36
N SER A 123 12.66 2.52 17.13
CA SER A 123 13.46 2.88 15.93
C SER A 123 14.82 2.20 15.99
N LEU A 124 15.16 1.44 14.95
CA LEU A 124 16.47 0.79 14.82
C LEU A 124 17.61 1.81 14.90
N ASP A 125 17.49 2.96 14.24
CA ASP A 125 18.51 4.02 14.27
C ASP A 125 18.70 4.57 15.67
N ARG A 126 17.60 4.82 16.39
CA ARG A 126 17.67 5.29 17.78
C ARG A 126 18.30 4.23 18.69
N ALA A 127 17.91 2.97 18.55
CA ALA A 127 18.48 1.87 19.32
C ALA A 127 19.98 1.73 19.05
N ARG A 128 20.39 1.81 17.79
CA ARG A 128 21.78 1.77 17.36
C ARG A 128 22.60 2.91 17.97
N ILE A 129 22.12 4.15 17.90
CA ILE A 129 22.78 5.31 18.52
C ILE A 129 22.94 5.13 20.03
N LEU A 130 21.90 4.66 20.72
CA LEU A 130 21.94 4.43 22.16
C LEU A 130 22.93 3.32 22.53
N LEU A 131 22.94 2.22 21.78
CA LEU A 131 23.88 1.12 21.98
C LEU A 131 25.33 1.57 21.77
N PHE A 132 25.63 2.28 20.69
CA PHE A 132 26.97 2.81 20.44
C PHE A 132 27.43 3.78 21.53
N ARG A 133 26.51 4.62 22.02
CA ARG A 133 26.81 5.53 23.13
C ARG A 133 27.14 4.76 24.40
N LEU A 134 26.32 3.77 24.75
CA LEU A 134 26.53 2.92 25.93
C LEU A 134 27.87 2.18 25.86
N ALA A 135 28.11 1.47 24.75
CA ALA A 135 29.35 0.73 24.54
C ALA A 135 30.58 1.65 24.60
N ARG A 136 30.48 2.88 24.06
CA ARG A 136 31.55 3.86 24.17
C ARG A 136 31.77 4.33 25.61
N GLN A 137 30.69 4.60 26.35
CA GLN A 137 30.78 4.98 27.77
C GLN A 137 31.46 3.88 28.60
N GLU A 138 31.11 2.61 28.37
CA GLU A 138 31.75 1.47 29.02
C GLU A 138 33.23 1.38 28.68
N ARG A 139 33.59 1.46 27.39
CA ARG A 139 34.98 1.47 26.94
C ARG A 139 35.77 2.62 27.58
N ASP A 140 35.21 3.83 27.59
CA ASP A 140 35.86 5.00 28.18
C ASP A 140 36.04 4.84 29.69
N ALA A 141 35.08 4.23 30.39
CA ALA A 141 35.18 3.94 31.81
C ALA A 141 36.33 2.97 32.13
N TRP A 142 36.47 1.91 31.32
CA TRP A 142 37.56 0.93 31.44
C TRP A 142 38.93 1.51 31.08
N VAL A 143 39.03 2.26 29.98
CA VAL A 143 40.31 2.90 29.58
C VAL A 143 40.83 3.86 30.66
N ASN A 144 39.94 4.57 31.35
CA ASN A 144 40.32 5.50 32.41
C ASN A 144 40.47 4.84 33.79
N TRP A 145 40.09 3.57 33.95
CA TRP A 145 40.11 2.88 35.24
C TRP A 145 41.52 2.66 35.81
N PRO A 146 42.53 2.21 35.02
CA PRO A 146 43.91 2.06 35.49
C PRO A 146 44.46 3.32 36.16
N GLY A 147 44.20 4.50 35.57
CA GLY A 147 44.65 5.79 36.13
C GLY A 147 44.06 6.12 37.50
N ARG A 148 42.91 5.54 37.87
CA ARG A 148 42.28 5.75 39.18
C ARG A 148 42.76 4.77 40.24
N VAL A 149 43.06 3.53 39.86
CA VAL A 149 43.33 2.44 40.83
C VAL A 149 44.79 2.05 40.95
N ALA A 150 45.63 2.36 39.96
CA ALA A 150 47.01 1.87 39.92
C ALA A 150 47.82 2.26 41.15
N ALA A 151 47.72 3.52 41.61
CA ALA A 151 48.44 3.97 42.79
C ALA A 151 47.96 3.29 44.09
N LEU A 152 46.65 3.03 44.20
CA LEU A 152 46.05 2.35 45.36
C LEU A 152 46.53 0.89 45.44
N LEU A 153 46.43 0.17 44.32
CA LEU A 153 46.88 -1.21 44.22
C LEU A 153 48.40 -1.34 44.39
N ALA A 154 49.17 -0.40 43.86
CA ALA A 154 50.62 -0.37 44.01
C ALA A 154 51.03 -0.19 45.47
N ALA A 155 50.35 0.69 46.21
CA ALA A 155 50.59 0.88 47.64
C ALA A 155 50.22 -0.36 48.46
N GLU A 156 49.10 -1.02 48.15
CA GLU A 156 48.64 -2.24 48.81
C GLU A 156 49.60 -3.42 48.61
N LEU A 157 50.15 -3.55 47.39
CA LEU A 157 51.03 -4.66 47.01
C LEU A 157 52.52 -4.35 47.20
N GLY A 158 52.87 -3.12 47.61
CA GLY A 158 54.26 -2.70 47.82
C GLY A 158 55.10 -2.63 46.55
N VAL A 159 54.50 -2.30 45.41
CA VAL A 159 55.17 -2.21 44.10
C VAL A 159 55.19 -0.77 43.56
N ASP A 160 55.99 -0.52 42.52
CA ASP A 160 56.02 0.81 41.87
C ASP A 160 54.70 1.14 41.17
N ALA A 161 54.17 2.34 41.42
CA ALA A 161 52.89 2.79 40.89
C ALA A 161 52.89 2.97 39.37
N ALA A 162 54.00 3.39 38.78
CA ALA A 162 54.10 3.56 37.33
C ALA A 162 54.19 2.20 36.62
N VAL A 163 54.89 1.22 37.21
CA VAL A 163 54.90 -0.17 36.74
C VAL A 163 53.49 -0.77 36.81
N MET A 164 52.79 -0.63 37.93
CA MET A 164 51.41 -1.10 38.10
C MET A 164 50.47 -0.47 37.07
N HIS A 165 50.54 0.85 36.86
CA HIS A 165 49.71 1.54 35.87
C HIS A 165 49.93 0.98 34.47
N ARG A 166 51.19 0.85 34.03
CA ARG A 166 51.51 0.33 32.69
C ARG A 166 51.00 -1.10 32.50
N ALA A 167 51.15 -1.95 33.51
CA ALA A 167 50.66 -3.32 33.45
C ALA A 167 49.12 -3.36 33.31
N LEU A 168 48.40 -2.63 34.17
CA LEU A 168 46.93 -2.56 34.12
C LEU A 168 46.44 -1.98 32.80
N GLU A 169 47.04 -0.89 32.31
CA GLU A 169 46.67 -0.30 31.04
C GLU A 169 46.84 -1.28 29.87
N SER A 170 47.96 -2.00 29.82
CA SER A 170 48.22 -2.98 28.77
C SER A 170 47.18 -4.11 28.78
N HIS A 171 46.89 -4.69 29.95
CA HIS A 171 45.93 -5.79 30.06
C HIS A 171 44.49 -5.34 29.78
N VAL A 172 44.07 -4.18 30.28
CA VAL A 172 42.74 -3.64 30.01
C VAL A 172 42.56 -3.36 28.52
N ARG A 173 43.55 -2.76 27.85
CA ARG A 173 43.47 -2.52 26.40
C ARG A 173 43.42 -3.81 25.60
N ALA A 174 44.22 -4.82 25.95
CA ALA A 174 44.19 -6.13 25.31
C ALA A 174 42.80 -6.77 25.44
N HIS A 175 42.23 -6.79 26.65
CA HIS A 175 40.90 -7.34 26.90
C HIS A 175 39.79 -6.61 26.14
N LEU A 176 39.82 -5.26 26.10
CA LEU A 176 38.88 -4.48 25.31
C LEU A 176 39.01 -4.76 23.80
N GLY A 177 40.23 -5.08 23.32
CA GLY A 177 40.47 -5.50 21.95
C GLY A 177 39.81 -6.84 21.64
N GLU A 178 40.01 -7.84 22.49
CA GLU A 178 39.37 -9.17 22.36
C GLU A 178 37.84 -9.08 22.33
N LEU A 179 37.25 -8.22 23.18
CA LEU A 179 35.81 -7.99 23.21
C LEU A 179 35.29 -7.32 21.93
N ALA A 180 36.10 -6.48 21.28
CA ALA A 180 35.72 -5.81 20.03
C ALA A 180 35.72 -6.75 18.81
N ASP A 181 36.50 -7.84 18.86
CA ASP A 181 36.58 -8.82 17.76
C ASP A 181 35.37 -9.77 17.70
N VAL A 182 34.51 -9.77 18.73
CA VAL A 182 33.29 -10.59 18.75
C VAL A 182 32.29 -10.06 17.71
N ARG A 183 32.15 -10.80 16.60
CA ARG A 183 31.13 -10.54 15.58
C ARG A 183 29.75 -10.88 16.14
N THR A 184 28.94 -9.86 16.36
CA THR A 184 27.52 -10.04 16.70
C THR A 184 26.70 -10.19 15.42
N ASP A 185 26.26 -11.41 15.13
CA ASP A 185 25.33 -11.68 14.03
C ASP A 185 23.90 -11.31 14.48
N PHE A 186 23.47 -10.09 14.14
CA PHE A 186 22.06 -9.73 14.16
C PHE A 186 21.48 -10.01 12.76
N LYS A 187 21.15 -11.28 12.48
CA LYS A 187 20.33 -11.66 11.33
C LYS A 187 18.84 -11.63 11.71
#